data_AF-A0A292QZ11-F1
#
_entry.id   AF-A0A292QZ11-F1
#
_cell.length_a   1.000
_cell.length_b   1.000
_cell.length_c   1.000
_cell.angle_alpha   90.00
_cell.angle_beta   90.00
_cell.angle_gamma   90.00
#
_symmetry.space_group_name_H-M   'P 1'
#
loop_
_entity.id
_entity.type
_entity.pdbx_description
1 polymer ?
#
loop_
_entity_poly.entity_id
_entity_poly.type
_entity_poly.pdbx_seq_one_letter_code
_entity_poly.pdbx_strand_id
1 'polypeptide(L)'
;MPPPRRNGLIARVLGGITHVTHWNNSRKIAFTLAEVLITLGIIGVVAAMTMPSLMNNYRHKALETQFKKSVSMVSQAILNAKNDIGVDNFASYCIEYNGDTYNNSYECATTFSKAFNSLSKSSKWEDRVIQDINRRSDTIKTYNGKQVVQGETTLAALGRPIIYTQAMADGSYINMHVNEYTLYIGVDINGAKQPNKLGHDIFIFYVSPKNDVLTYFKPENYTDEEIENGDFGKDYQIARAGNPCNKKSSQKGNGIGCAWYALRNECPDDATKSYFSCLP
;
A
#
# COMPACT_ATOMS: atom_id res chain seq x y z
N MET A 1 -24.93 -27.95 -85.48
CA MET A 1 -24.36 -27.00 -86.47
C MET A 1 -22.90 -26.73 -86.13
N PRO A 2 -21.93 -27.13 -86.97
CA PRO A 2 -20.64 -26.43 -87.11
C PRO A 2 -20.87 -25.14 -87.96
N PRO A 3 -19.96 -24.15 -88.14
CA PRO A 3 -18.48 -24.21 -88.25
C PRO A 3 -17.79 -22.92 -87.66
N PRO A 4 -16.67 -22.33 -88.15
CA PRO A 4 -15.41 -22.85 -88.72
C PRO A 4 -14.12 -22.35 -87.99
N ARG A 5 -12.99 -22.98 -88.36
CA ARG A 5 -11.59 -22.57 -88.14
C ARG A 5 -11.20 -21.32 -88.95
N ARG A 6 -10.14 -20.61 -88.51
CA ARG A 6 -9.00 -20.04 -89.27
C ARG A 6 -8.24 -19.06 -88.36
N ASN A 7 -6.94 -18.76 -88.49
CA ASN A 7 -5.75 -19.37 -89.07
C ASN A 7 -4.61 -18.35 -88.80
N GLY A 8 -3.38 -18.85 -88.60
CA GLY A 8 -2.14 -18.08 -88.80
C GLY A 8 -1.69 -17.23 -87.60
N LEU A 9 -0.40 -16.96 -87.41
CA LEU A 9 0.79 -17.30 -88.19
C LEU A 9 2.01 -17.05 -87.27
N ILE A 10 2.90 -18.04 -87.20
CA ILE A 10 4.37 -17.95 -87.19
C ILE A 10 5.02 -16.64 -86.69
N ALA A 11 5.81 -16.74 -85.61
CA ALA A 11 7.14 -16.11 -85.56
C ALA A 11 8.09 -16.95 -84.69
N ARG A 12 9.31 -17.05 -85.18
CA ARG A 12 10.33 -18.05 -84.91
C ARG A 12 11.50 -17.32 -84.21
N VAL A 13 12.29 -18.10 -83.47
CA VAL A 13 13.70 -17.84 -83.08
C VAL A 13 13.90 -16.78 -81.98
N LEU A 14 14.47 -17.19 -80.85
CA LEU A 14 15.89 -16.97 -80.50
C LEU A 14 16.14 -17.42 -79.06
N GLY A 15 17.11 -18.31 -78.91
CA GLY A 15 17.64 -18.70 -77.61
C GLY A 15 18.17 -17.46 -76.89
N GLY A 16 17.46 -17.04 -75.85
CA GLY A 16 17.96 -16.13 -74.85
C GLY A 16 18.38 -16.95 -73.65
N ILE A 17 19.68 -17.12 -73.48
CA ILE A 17 20.30 -17.59 -72.24
C ILE A 17 19.76 -16.68 -71.13
N THR A 18 18.85 -17.19 -70.30
CA THR A 18 18.48 -16.52 -69.05
C THR A 18 19.67 -16.63 -68.12
N HIS A 19 20.59 -15.67 -68.21
CA HIS A 19 21.61 -15.47 -67.20
C HIS A 19 20.89 -14.92 -65.97
N VAL A 20 20.37 -15.82 -65.13
CA VAL A 20 19.89 -15.47 -63.80
C VAL A 20 21.13 -15.06 -63.03
N THR A 21 21.37 -13.75 -62.89
CA THR A 21 22.40 -13.24 -61.99
C THR A 21 22.00 -13.65 -60.58
N HIS A 22 22.58 -14.75 -60.10
CA HIS A 22 22.51 -15.15 -58.71
C HIS A 22 23.26 -14.08 -57.91
N TRP A 23 22.53 -13.23 -57.21
CA TRP A 23 23.13 -12.35 -56.18
C TRP A 23 23.57 -13.23 -55.02
N ASN A 24 24.69 -13.93 -55.18
CA ASN A 24 25.23 -14.86 -54.20
C ASN A 24 26.09 -14.12 -53.16
N ASN A 25 25.55 -13.04 -52.59
CA ASN A 25 26.27 -12.30 -51.56
C ASN A 25 25.34 -11.62 -50.55
N SER A 26 24.33 -12.33 -50.07
CA SER A 26 23.84 -12.06 -48.72
C SER A 26 24.83 -12.67 -47.75
N ARG A 27 25.88 -11.92 -47.37
CA ARG A 27 26.68 -12.27 -46.17
C ARG A 27 25.68 -12.41 -45.02
N LYS A 28 25.35 -13.65 -44.64
CA LYS A 28 24.53 -13.90 -43.46
C LYS A 28 25.36 -13.47 -42.26
N ILE A 29 25.07 -12.28 -41.74
CA ILE A 29 25.61 -11.81 -40.47
C ILE A 29 24.96 -12.71 -39.42
N ALA A 30 25.68 -13.72 -38.97
CA ALA A 30 25.28 -14.62 -37.90
C ALA A 30 26.19 -14.33 -36.71
N PHE A 31 25.60 -14.18 -35.53
CA PHE A 31 26.37 -14.05 -34.30
C PHE A 31 27.09 -15.37 -34.01
N THR A 32 28.37 -15.28 -33.67
CA THR A 32 29.14 -16.41 -33.14
C THR A 32 28.57 -16.83 -31.78
N LEU A 33 28.73 -18.11 -31.43
CA LEU A 33 28.36 -18.61 -30.10
C LEU A 33 29.05 -17.79 -28.99
N ALA A 34 30.31 -17.39 -29.21
CA ALA A 34 31.05 -16.58 -28.27
C ALA A 34 30.43 -15.18 -28.07
N GLU A 35 30.01 -14.50 -29.14
CA GLU A 35 29.33 -13.20 -29.04
C GLU A 35 28.01 -13.31 -28.28
N VAL A 36 27.23 -14.35 -28.52
CA VAL A 36 25.98 -14.58 -27.78
C VAL A 36 26.25 -14.89 -26.30
N LEU A 37 27.26 -15.69 -25.98
CA LEU A 37 27.60 -16.01 -24.59
C LEU A 37 28.13 -14.80 -23.81
N ILE A 38 28.97 -13.96 -24.45
CA ILE A 38 29.48 -12.73 -23.82
C ILE A 38 28.33 -11.74 -23.59
N THR A 39 27.46 -11.54 -24.58
CA THR A 39 26.32 -10.62 -24.44
C THR A 39 25.33 -11.08 -23.37
N LEU A 40 24.98 -12.36 -23.33
CA LEU A 40 24.14 -12.92 -22.25
C LEU A 40 24.83 -12.84 -20.89
N GLY A 41 26.14 -13.04 -20.82
CA GLY A 41 26.93 -12.86 -19.60
C GLY A 41 26.88 -11.42 -19.07
N ILE A 42 27.09 -10.43 -19.94
CA ILE A 42 27.02 -9.01 -19.59
C ILE A 42 25.62 -8.62 -19.13
N ILE A 43 24.58 -8.98 -19.90
CA ILE A 43 23.19 -8.69 -19.54
C ILE A 43 22.81 -9.37 -18.22
N GLY A 44 23.26 -10.61 -17.99
CA GLY A 44 23.02 -11.35 -16.76
C GLY A 44 23.60 -10.65 -15.53
N VAL A 45 24.86 -10.20 -15.60
CA VAL A 45 25.52 -9.48 -14.50
C VAL A 45 24.83 -8.13 -14.24
N VAL A 46 24.56 -7.35 -15.29
CA VAL A 46 23.90 -6.05 -15.16
C VAL A 46 22.49 -6.19 -14.59
N ALA A 47 21.71 -7.16 -15.08
CA ALA A 47 20.36 -7.41 -14.58
C ALA A 47 20.39 -7.86 -13.11
N ALA A 48 21.32 -8.72 -12.72
CA ALA A 48 21.47 -9.17 -11.33
C ALA A 48 21.76 -8.00 -10.36
N MET A 49 22.54 -7.00 -10.79
CA MET A 49 22.85 -5.82 -9.98
C MET A 49 21.72 -4.79 -9.96
N THR A 50 20.92 -4.69 -11.01
CA THR A 50 19.93 -3.60 -11.18
C THR A 50 18.51 -4.00 -10.77
N MET A 51 18.09 -5.25 -11.00
CA MET A 51 16.73 -5.72 -10.71
C MET A 51 16.35 -5.55 -9.22
N PRO A 52 17.19 -5.89 -8.23
CA PRO A 52 16.83 -5.72 -6.81
C PRO A 52 16.56 -4.25 -6.44
N SER A 53 17.41 -3.33 -6.92
CA SER A 53 17.27 -1.90 -6.67
C SER A 53 16.01 -1.34 -7.33
N LEU A 54 15.76 -1.68 -8.60
CA LEU A 54 14.57 -1.25 -9.32
C LEU A 54 13.28 -1.75 -8.64
N MET A 55 13.25 -3.02 -8.24
CA MET A 55 12.11 -3.61 -7.53
C MET A 55 11.84 -2.92 -6.19
N ASN A 56 12.88 -2.61 -5.42
CA ASN A 56 12.72 -1.92 -4.15
C ASN A 56 12.19 -0.49 -4.37
N ASN A 57 12.75 0.26 -5.31
CA ASN A 57 12.26 1.59 -5.66
C ASN A 57 10.81 1.59 -6.12
N TYR A 58 10.42 0.60 -6.93
CA TYR A 58 9.03 0.41 -7.33
C TYR A 58 8.12 0.14 -6.13
N ARG A 59 8.51 -0.75 -5.21
CA ARG A 59 7.75 -1.05 -3.99
C ARG A 59 7.57 0.19 -3.12
N HIS A 60 8.63 0.98 -2.91
CA HIS A 60 8.56 2.23 -2.16
C HIS A 60 7.56 3.20 -2.78
N LYS A 61 7.60 3.36 -4.11
CA LYS A 61 6.66 4.24 -4.82
C LYS A 61 5.22 3.73 -4.77
N ALA A 62 5.02 2.42 -4.85
CA ALA A 62 3.71 1.80 -4.72
C ALA A 62 3.11 2.07 -3.34
N LEU A 63 3.87 1.84 -2.26
CA LEU A 63 3.43 2.12 -0.88
C LEU A 63 3.14 3.61 -0.67
N GLU A 64 4.00 4.52 -1.17
CA GLU A 64 3.76 5.96 -1.08
C GLU A 64 2.44 6.37 -1.75
N THR A 65 2.18 5.81 -2.94
CA THR A 65 0.96 6.10 -3.72
C THR A 65 -0.28 5.55 -3.01
N GLN A 66 -0.19 4.32 -2.49
CA GLN A 66 -1.26 3.68 -1.73
C GLN A 66 -1.57 4.44 -0.45
N PHE A 67 -0.55 4.86 0.31
CA PHE A 67 -0.70 5.66 1.51
C PHE A 67 -1.43 6.98 1.24
N LYS A 68 -0.96 7.76 0.25
CA LYS A 68 -1.59 9.03 -0.14
C LYS A 68 -3.05 8.84 -0.57
N LYS A 69 -3.32 7.78 -1.33
CA LYS A 69 -4.67 7.41 -1.73
C LYS A 69 -5.54 7.13 -0.50
N SER A 70 -5.08 6.28 0.42
CA SER A 70 -5.83 5.91 1.62
C SER A 70 -6.11 7.10 2.52
N VAL A 71 -5.14 7.98 2.79
CA VAL A 71 -5.36 9.21 3.58
C VAL A 71 -6.42 10.11 2.96
N SER A 72 -6.41 10.25 1.62
CA SER A 72 -7.41 11.03 0.89
C SER A 72 -8.80 10.39 0.99
N MET A 73 -8.89 9.07 0.81
CA MET A 73 -10.15 8.33 0.92
C MET A 73 -10.71 8.36 2.34
N VAL A 74 -9.87 8.25 3.38
CA VAL A 74 -10.32 8.37 4.77
C VAL A 74 -10.93 9.75 5.02
N SER A 75 -10.25 10.81 4.62
CA SER A 75 -10.77 12.19 4.77
C SER A 75 -12.10 12.39 4.05
N GLN A 76 -12.24 11.84 2.84
CA GLN A 76 -13.49 11.89 2.07
C GLN A 76 -14.59 11.02 2.70
N ALA A 77 -14.26 9.85 3.22
CA ALA A 77 -15.21 8.95 3.88
C ALA A 77 -15.76 9.56 5.17
N ILE A 78 -14.92 10.27 5.95
CA ILE A 78 -15.37 11.04 7.12
C ILE A 78 -16.40 12.10 6.69
N LEU A 79 -16.09 12.88 5.65
CA LEU A 79 -17.00 13.92 5.14
C LEU A 79 -18.33 13.34 4.62
N ASN A 80 -18.27 12.23 3.89
CA ASN A 80 -19.48 11.57 3.38
C ASN A 80 -20.31 10.99 4.53
N ALA A 81 -19.68 10.30 5.49
CA ALA A 81 -20.39 9.75 6.63
C ALA A 81 -21.03 10.84 7.51
N LYS A 82 -20.32 11.95 7.70
CA LYS A 82 -20.86 13.16 8.35
C LYS A 82 -22.15 13.64 7.68
N ASN A 83 -22.14 13.76 6.36
CA ASN A 83 -23.29 14.24 5.58
C ASN A 83 -24.44 13.22 5.58
N ASP A 84 -24.13 11.93 5.49
CA ASP A 84 -25.12 10.85 5.46
C ASP A 84 -25.86 10.71 6.80
N ILE A 85 -25.16 10.89 7.92
CA ILE A 85 -25.76 10.92 9.26
C ILE A 85 -26.47 12.27 9.50
N GLY A 86 -25.99 13.35 8.87
CA GLY A 86 -26.56 14.69 9.01
C GLY A 86 -26.11 15.42 10.28
N VAL A 87 -24.83 15.27 10.65
CA VAL A 87 -24.24 15.87 11.86
C VAL A 87 -23.22 16.95 11.53
N ASP A 88 -23.15 17.99 12.36
CA ASP A 88 -22.20 19.10 12.18
C ASP A 88 -20.76 18.74 12.51
N ASN A 89 -20.55 17.78 13.43
CA ASN A 89 -19.23 17.31 13.82
C ASN A 89 -19.28 15.78 14.00
N PHE A 90 -18.67 15.07 13.07
CA PHE A 90 -18.68 13.62 13.03
C PHE A 90 -17.96 13.04 14.24
N ALA A 91 -16.74 13.49 14.52
CA ALA A 91 -15.93 12.93 15.59
C ALA A 91 -16.58 13.13 16.97
N SER A 92 -17.08 14.34 17.29
CA SER A 92 -17.81 14.61 18.54
C SER A 92 -19.07 13.76 18.68
N TYR A 93 -19.83 13.59 17.59
CA TYR A 93 -21.02 12.74 17.58
C TYR A 93 -20.67 11.28 17.88
N CYS A 94 -19.62 10.74 17.25
CA CYS A 94 -19.23 9.34 17.43
C CYS A 94 -18.67 9.02 18.81
N ILE A 95 -18.07 10.00 19.50
CA ILE A 95 -17.47 9.82 20.84
C ILE A 95 -18.43 10.16 21.98
N GLU A 96 -19.71 10.42 21.70
CA GLU A 96 -20.71 10.70 22.72
C GLU A 96 -20.88 9.49 23.65
N TYR A 97 -20.65 9.71 24.94
CA TYR A 97 -20.63 8.67 25.98
C TYR A 97 -21.79 8.88 26.96
N ASN A 98 -22.57 7.83 27.20
CA ASN A 98 -23.75 7.92 28.07
C ASN A 98 -23.53 7.40 29.50
N GLY A 99 -22.31 6.98 29.85
CA GLY A 99 -22.01 6.31 31.12
C GLY A 99 -21.65 4.84 30.98
N ASP A 100 -22.12 4.18 29.90
CA ASP A 100 -21.89 2.75 29.65
C ASP A 100 -21.19 2.49 28.31
N THR A 101 -21.59 3.18 27.24
CA THR A 101 -21.11 2.93 25.88
C THR A 101 -21.00 4.23 25.07
N TYR A 102 -20.34 4.14 23.92
CA TYR A 102 -20.40 5.16 22.88
C TYR A 102 -21.60 4.87 21.97
N ASN A 103 -22.73 5.52 22.26
CA ASN A 103 -24.04 5.21 21.64
C ASN A 103 -23.99 5.23 20.11
N ASN A 104 -23.29 6.22 19.56
CA ASN A 104 -23.26 6.50 18.13
C ASN A 104 -22.11 5.78 17.41
N SER A 105 -21.22 5.10 18.14
CA SER A 105 -20.00 4.51 17.58
C SER A 105 -20.28 3.46 16.50
N TYR A 106 -21.34 2.65 16.67
CA TYR A 106 -21.72 1.62 15.69
C TYR A 106 -22.25 2.24 14.39
N GLU A 107 -23.16 3.21 14.49
CA GLU A 107 -23.68 3.94 13.33
C GLU A 107 -22.53 4.62 12.58
N CYS A 108 -21.68 5.36 13.30
CA CYS A 108 -20.51 5.99 12.71
C CYS A 108 -19.61 5.00 12.00
N ALA A 109 -19.32 3.83 12.60
CA ALA A 109 -18.42 2.84 12.02
C ALA A 109 -19.00 2.27 10.73
N THR A 110 -20.28 1.90 10.75
CA THR A 110 -20.94 1.30 9.60
C THR A 110 -21.12 2.30 8.46
N THR A 111 -21.46 3.55 8.75
CA THR A 111 -21.60 4.61 7.73
C THR A 111 -20.23 5.00 7.16
N PHE A 112 -19.20 5.14 8.00
CA PHE A 112 -17.83 5.38 7.54
C PHE A 112 -17.34 4.28 6.60
N SER A 113 -17.50 3.02 6.97
CA SER A 113 -17.04 1.90 6.13
C SER A 113 -17.80 1.79 4.82
N LYS A 114 -19.11 2.09 4.80
CA LYS A 114 -19.90 2.19 3.56
C LYS A 114 -19.38 3.33 2.67
N ALA A 115 -19.15 4.51 3.26
CA ALA A 115 -18.62 5.66 2.54
C ALA A 115 -17.24 5.35 1.96
N PHE A 116 -16.33 4.77 2.74
CA PHE A 116 -15.01 4.37 2.26
C PHE A 116 -15.09 3.32 1.15
N ASN A 117 -15.93 2.30 1.31
CA ASN A 117 -16.10 1.26 0.32
C ASN A 117 -16.72 1.78 -1.00
N SER A 118 -17.53 2.83 -0.95
CA SER A 118 -18.03 3.50 -2.16
C SER A 118 -16.93 4.23 -2.94
N LEU A 119 -15.90 4.72 -2.22
CA LEU A 119 -14.73 5.38 -2.79
C LEU A 119 -13.69 4.36 -3.30
N SER A 120 -13.61 3.19 -2.67
CA SER A 120 -12.78 2.08 -3.13
C SER A 120 -13.45 1.44 -4.36
N LYS A 121 -13.04 1.88 -5.55
CA LYS A 121 -13.60 1.38 -6.82
C LYS A 121 -13.09 -0.04 -7.09
N SER A 122 -13.99 -1.02 -7.21
CA SER A 122 -13.73 -2.29 -7.91
C SER A 122 -14.68 -2.52 -9.08
N SER A 123 -14.12 -3.11 -10.14
CA SER A 123 -14.86 -3.57 -11.33
C SER A 123 -15.63 -4.87 -11.07
N LYS A 124 -15.28 -5.63 -10.03
CA LYS A 124 -15.97 -6.86 -9.67
C LYS A 124 -17.00 -6.58 -8.57
N TRP A 125 -18.16 -7.23 -8.68
CA TRP A 125 -19.26 -7.01 -7.73
C TRP A 125 -18.94 -7.61 -6.35
N GLU A 126 -18.26 -8.75 -6.29
CA GLU A 126 -17.89 -9.48 -5.07
C GLU A 126 -16.97 -8.65 -4.18
N ASP A 127 -16.06 -7.88 -4.80
CA ASP A 127 -15.13 -6.99 -4.11
C ASP A 127 -15.87 -5.80 -3.45
N ARG A 128 -17.11 -5.49 -3.82
CA ARG A 128 -17.88 -4.38 -3.22
C ARG A 128 -18.55 -4.75 -1.91
N VAL A 129 -18.47 -6.01 -1.50
CA VAL A 129 -19.01 -6.46 -0.21
C VAL A 129 -17.97 -6.20 0.88
N ILE A 130 -18.36 -5.47 1.92
CA ILE A 130 -17.53 -5.26 3.10
C ILE A 130 -17.39 -6.60 3.82
N GLN A 131 -16.15 -7.09 3.93
CA GLN A 131 -15.86 -8.34 4.63
C GLN A 131 -15.15 -8.04 5.95
N ASP A 132 -15.74 -8.44 7.07
CA ASP A 132 -15.08 -8.34 8.36
C ASP A 132 -13.93 -9.38 8.43
N ILE A 133 -12.75 -8.92 8.81
CA ILE A 133 -11.52 -9.69 8.92
C ILE A 133 -11.03 -9.62 10.36
N ASN A 134 -10.76 -10.78 10.94
CA ASN A 134 -10.09 -10.91 12.23
C ASN A 134 -8.63 -11.32 12.02
N ARG A 135 -7.72 -10.40 12.30
CA ARG A 135 -6.27 -10.55 12.10
C ARG A 135 -5.52 -11.00 13.35
N ARG A 136 -6.19 -11.58 14.36
CA ARG A 136 -5.54 -12.07 15.59
C ARG A 136 -4.44 -13.11 15.33
N SER A 137 -4.58 -13.89 14.25
CA SER A 137 -3.58 -14.88 13.83
C SER A 137 -2.48 -14.32 12.94
N ASP A 138 -2.63 -13.09 12.45
CA ASP A 138 -1.65 -12.48 11.55
C ASP A 138 -0.40 -12.09 12.32
N THR A 139 0.76 -12.21 11.67
CA THR A 139 2.02 -11.72 12.23
C THR A 139 2.25 -10.29 11.79
N ILE A 140 1.76 -9.35 12.59
CA ILE A 140 2.01 -7.91 12.41
C ILE A 140 3.29 -7.56 13.16
N LYS A 141 4.24 -6.88 12.52
CA LYS A 141 5.49 -6.47 13.18
C LYS A 141 5.57 -4.96 13.36
N THR A 142 6.43 -4.53 14.28
CA THR A 142 6.76 -3.11 14.45
C THR A 142 7.52 -2.55 13.24
N TYR A 143 7.65 -1.22 13.17
CA TYR A 143 8.32 -0.50 12.10
C TYR A 143 9.69 -1.07 11.72
N ASN A 144 10.54 -1.38 12.70
CA ASN A 144 11.86 -1.98 12.47
C ASN A 144 11.86 -3.52 12.42
N GLY A 145 10.70 -4.15 12.56
CA GLY A 145 10.54 -5.61 12.53
C GLY A 145 11.05 -6.36 13.76
N LYS A 146 11.49 -5.66 14.83
CA LYS A 146 12.07 -6.29 16.04
C LYS A 146 11.03 -6.96 16.94
N GLN A 147 9.81 -6.44 16.98
CA GLN A 147 8.73 -6.92 17.84
C GLN A 147 7.53 -7.38 17.00
N VAL A 148 6.78 -8.35 17.52
CA VAL A 148 5.48 -8.77 16.98
C VAL A 148 4.38 -8.09 17.79
N VAL A 149 3.44 -7.47 17.09
CA VAL A 149 2.26 -6.83 17.67
C VAL A 149 1.21 -7.91 17.89
N GLN A 150 1.12 -8.43 19.11
CA GLN A 150 0.17 -9.47 19.47
C GLN A 150 -1.12 -8.84 20.00
N GLY A 151 -2.10 -8.68 19.11
CA GLY A 151 -3.48 -8.33 19.47
C GLY A 151 -3.70 -6.95 20.11
N GLU A 152 -4.91 -6.75 20.63
CA GLU A 152 -5.34 -5.51 21.30
C GLU A 152 -4.53 -5.20 22.56
N THR A 153 -3.99 -6.19 23.27
CA THR A 153 -3.28 -5.98 24.54
C THR A 153 -1.96 -5.22 24.36
N THR A 154 -1.29 -5.40 23.22
CA THR A 154 0.02 -4.78 22.96
C THR A 154 -0.09 -3.28 22.70
N LEU A 155 -1.17 -2.82 22.06
CA LEU A 155 -1.37 -1.41 21.68
C LEU A 155 -2.59 -0.77 22.38
N ALA A 156 -3.20 -1.48 23.32
CA ALA A 156 -4.49 -1.16 23.93
C ALA A 156 -5.54 -0.77 22.87
N ALA A 157 -6.24 0.36 23.09
CA ALA A 157 -7.27 0.89 22.20
C ALA A 157 -6.84 1.01 20.72
N LEU A 158 -5.56 1.26 20.45
CA LEU A 158 -5.04 1.45 19.08
C LEU A 158 -4.90 0.12 18.31
N GLY A 159 -4.84 -1.02 19.01
CA GLY A 159 -4.72 -2.33 18.35
C GLY A 159 -6.03 -2.77 17.70
N ARG A 160 -7.17 -2.38 18.28
CA ARG A 160 -8.48 -2.83 17.83
C ARG A 160 -8.80 -2.51 16.36
N PRO A 161 -8.58 -1.27 15.87
CA PRO A 161 -8.84 -0.96 14.47
C PRO A 161 -7.84 -1.59 13.48
N ILE A 162 -6.76 -2.22 13.96
CA ILE A 162 -5.86 -3.02 13.12
C ILE A 162 -6.30 -4.49 13.10
N ILE A 163 -6.72 -5.01 14.26
CA ILE A 163 -6.99 -6.43 14.45
C ILE A 163 -8.38 -6.84 13.93
N TYR A 164 -9.41 -6.03 14.17
CA TYR A 164 -10.71 -6.20 13.51
C TYR A 164 -10.84 -5.14 12.47
N THR A 165 -10.79 -5.58 11.23
CA THR A 165 -10.74 -4.69 10.10
C THR A 165 -11.69 -5.16 9.03
N GLN A 166 -11.91 -4.33 8.03
CA GLN A 166 -12.81 -4.63 6.96
C GLN A 166 -12.07 -4.58 5.63
N ALA A 167 -12.22 -5.62 4.84
CA ALA A 167 -11.69 -5.69 3.49
C ALA A 167 -12.48 -4.74 2.58
N MET A 168 -11.77 -3.83 1.94
CA MET A 168 -12.32 -2.88 0.99
C MET A 168 -12.12 -3.38 -0.43
N ALA A 169 -12.92 -2.87 -1.37
CA ALA A 169 -12.89 -3.32 -2.75
C ALA A 169 -11.56 -3.12 -3.50
N ASP A 170 -10.72 -2.19 -3.03
CA ASP A 170 -9.38 -1.97 -3.58
C ASP A 170 -8.29 -2.85 -2.93
N GLY A 171 -8.70 -3.75 -2.03
CA GLY A 171 -7.83 -4.67 -1.31
C GLY A 171 -7.15 -4.07 -0.07
N SER A 172 -7.42 -2.80 0.27
CA SER A 172 -7.00 -2.23 1.56
C SER A 172 -7.86 -2.74 2.70
N TYR A 173 -7.33 -2.76 3.92
CA TYR A 173 -8.12 -3.02 5.11
C TYR A 173 -8.31 -1.74 5.92
N ILE A 174 -9.52 -1.51 6.43
CA ILE A 174 -9.80 -0.35 7.25
C ILE A 174 -10.74 -0.65 8.40
N ASN A 175 -10.56 0.06 9.50
CA ASN A 175 -11.54 0.08 10.59
C ASN A 175 -11.58 1.42 11.29
N MET A 176 -12.73 1.68 11.90
CA MET A 176 -12.98 2.82 12.75
C MET A 176 -13.37 2.31 14.14
N HIS A 177 -12.70 2.80 15.18
CA HIS A 177 -12.95 2.37 16.55
C HIS A 177 -12.93 3.56 17.51
N VAL A 178 -13.96 3.66 18.36
CA VAL A 178 -14.03 4.68 19.42
C VAL A 178 -13.58 4.08 20.74
N ASN A 179 -12.65 4.76 21.40
CA ASN A 179 -12.27 4.46 22.77
C ASN A 179 -11.62 5.68 23.43
N GLU A 180 -11.69 5.78 24.76
CA GLU A 180 -11.13 6.90 25.55
C GLU A 180 -11.48 8.28 24.93
N TYR A 181 -12.77 8.49 24.60
CA TYR A 181 -13.28 9.70 23.95
C TYR A 181 -12.56 10.10 22.65
N THR A 182 -11.95 9.12 21.98
CA THR A 182 -11.17 9.33 20.77
C THR A 182 -11.64 8.41 19.67
N LEU A 183 -11.78 8.97 18.47
CA LEU A 183 -12.14 8.24 17.26
C LEU A 183 -10.87 7.83 16.52
N TYR A 184 -10.51 6.54 16.58
CA TYR A 184 -9.34 5.98 15.91
C TYR A 184 -9.68 5.37 14.55
N ILE A 185 -8.77 5.51 13.60
CA ILE A 185 -8.86 4.88 12.28
C ILE A 185 -7.58 4.08 12.03
N GLY A 186 -7.74 2.78 11.81
CA GLY A 186 -6.66 1.87 11.42
C GLY A 186 -6.76 1.57 9.94
N VAL A 187 -5.66 1.70 9.21
CA VAL A 187 -5.59 1.48 7.77
C VAL A 187 -4.43 0.56 7.45
N ASP A 188 -4.71 -0.52 6.75
CA ASP A 188 -3.72 -1.33 6.04
C ASP A 188 -3.83 -1.03 4.54
N ILE A 189 -2.84 -0.33 3.99
CA ILE A 189 -2.91 0.24 2.63
C ILE A 189 -2.74 -0.81 1.53
N ASN A 190 -2.28 -2.02 1.86
CA ASN A 190 -2.05 -3.11 0.91
C ASN A 190 -2.76 -4.43 1.30
N GLY A 191 -3.48 -4.45 2.44
CA GLY A 191 -4.30 -5.56 2.90
C GLY A 191 -3.46 -6.71 3.45
N ALA A 192 -3.78 -7.96 3.12
CA ALA A 192 -2.99 -9.11 3.58
C ALA A 192 -1.58 -9.20 2.97
N LYS A 193 -1.23 -8.34 2.00
CA LYS A 193 0.07 -8.39 1.32
C LYS A 193 1.18 -8.00 2.30
N GLN A 194 2.31 -8.67 2.18
CA GLN A 194 3.52 -8.33 2.95
C GLN A 194 3.98 -6.91 2.62
N PRO A 195 4.61 -6.18 3.58
CA PRO A 195 5.28 -6.71 4.78
C PRO A 195 4.46 -6.87 6.08
N ASN A 196 3.21 -6.40 6.16
CA ASN A 196 2.38 -6.41 7.38
C ASN A 196 3.12 -5.80 8.59
N LYS A 197 3.60 -4.56 8.45
CA LYS A 197 4.35 -3.84 9.49
C LYS A 197 3.74 -2.47 9.77
N LEU A 198 3.71 -2.10 11.04
CA LEU A 198 3.37 -0.74 11.44
C LEU A 198 4.31 0.28 10.78
N GLY A 199 3.76 1.33 10.18
CA GLY A 199 4.50 2.37 9.45
C GLY A 199 4.93 1.98 8.03
N HIS A 200 4.84 0.72 7.61
CA HIS A 200 5.13 0.36 6.22
C HIS A 200 3.86 0.38 5.39
N ASP A 201 2.92 -0.46 5.80
CA ASP A 201 1.60 -0.63 5.20
C ASP A 201 0.46 -0.42 6.19
N ILE A 202 0.70 -0.62 7.49
CA ILE A 202 -0.30 -0.40 8.54
C ILE A 202 -0.07 0.94 9.24
N PHE A 203 -1.08 1.80 9.24
CA PHE A 203 -1.06 3.13 9.85
C PHE A 203 -2.26 3.34 10.75
N ILE A 204 -2.08 4.12 11.81
CA ILE A 204 -3.14 4.47 12.76
C ILE A 204 -3.25 5.99 12.83
N PHE A 205 -4.47 6.45 12.79
CA PHE A 205 -4.85 7.86 12.86
C PHE A 205 -5.91 8.04 13.94
N TYR A 206 -6.16 9.30 14.28
CA TYR A 206 -7.36 9.68 15.01
C TYR A 206 -8.04 10.86 14.33
N VAL A 207 -9.33 11.03 14.54
CA VAL A 207 -10.06 12.19 14.02
C VAL A 207 -10.21 13.21 15.14
N SER A 208 -9.83 14.45 14.88
CA SER A 208 -9.95 15.53 15.84
C SER A 208 -11.43 15.86 16.10
N PRO A 209 -11.93 15.77 17.34
CA PRO A 209 -13.31 16.15 17.67
C PRO A 209 -13.54 17.66 17.56
N LYS A 210 -12.51 18.47 17.31
CA LYS A 210 -12.69 19.92 17.15
C LYS A 210 -13.16 20.31 15.75
N ASN A 211 -12.81 19.53 14.73
CA ASN A 211 -12.92 19.96 13.33
C ASN A 211 -13.00 18.80 12.31
N ASP A 212 -13.23 17.56 12.74
CA ASP A 212 -13.30 16.36 11.88
C ASP A 212 -12.03 16.09 11.05
N VAL A 213 -10.89 16.67 11.42
CA VAL A 213 -9.64 16.51 10.66
C VAL A 213 -8.97 15.20 11.05
N LEU A 214 -8.63 14.38 10.04
CA LEU A 214 -7.77 13.22 10.19
C LEU A 214 -6.38 13.67 10.68
N THR A 215 -6.01 13.19 11.85
CA THR A 215 -4.81 13.59 12.59
C THR A 215 -3.95 12.38 12.94
N TYR A 216 -2.70 12.63 13.28
CA TYR A 216 -1.64 11.65 13.45
C TYR A 216 -0.88 11.89 14.76
N PHE A 217 -0.26 10.84 15.29
CA PHE A 217 0.52 10.91 16.51
C PHE A 217 1.89 11.50 16.21
N LYS A 218 2.21 12.65 16.81
CA LYS A 218 3.57 13.20 16.74
C LYS A 218 4.50 12.31 17.56
N PRO A 219 5.54 11.72 16.96
CA PRO A 219 6.45 10.85 17.67
C PRO A 219 7.41 11.64 18.55
N GLU A 220 7.62 11.15 19.76
CA GLU A 220 8.68 11.51 20.69
C GLU A 220 9.53 10.25 20.91
N ASN A 221 10.83 10.34 20.62
CA ASN A 221 11.71 9.19 20.68
C ASN A 221 12.38 9.12 22.04
N TYR A 222 11.90 8.21 22.89
CA TYR A 222 12.54 7.88 24.16
C TYR A 222 13.53 6.73 23.99
N THR A 223 14.67 6.82 24.67
CA THR A 223 15.63 5.74 24.88
C THR A 223 15.06 4.70 25.86
N ASP A 224 15.64 3.49 25.86
CA ASP A 224 15.20 2.43 26.79
C ASP A 224 15.39 2.88 28.25
N GLU A 225 16.46 3.60 28.57
CA GLU A 225 16.72 4.17 29.90
C GLU A 225 15.68 5.24 30.31
N GLU A 226 15.28 6.12 29.40
CA GLU A 226 14.22 7.11 29.67
C GLU A 226 12.86 6.45 29.90
N ILE A 227 12.59 5.32 29.24
CA ILE A 227 11.36 4.55 29.42
C ILE A 227 11.36 3.85 30.78
N GLU A 228 12.49 3.22 31.14
CA GLU A 228 12.66 2.51 32.42
C GLU A 228 12.58 3.47 33.63
N ASN A 229 13.14 4.67 33.49
CA ASN A 229 13.16 5.67 34.56
C ASN A 229 11.95 6.62 34.55
N GLY A 230 11.12 6.59 33.51
CA GLY A 230 9.99 7.49 33.34
C GLY A 230 8.69 6.97 33.95
N ASP A 231 7.81 7.89 34.35
CA ASP A 231 6.47 7.56 34.84
C ASP A 231 5.44 7.58 33.72
N PHE A 232 5.38 6.47 32.96
CA PHE A 232 4.43 6.30 31.85
C PHE A 232 3.12 5.62 32.26
N GLY A 233 2.98 5.24 33.54
CA GLY A 233 1.79 4.56 34.05
C GLY A 233 1.73 3.08 33.66
N LYS A 234 0.72 2.70 32.85
CA LYS A 234 0.38 1.29 32.57
C LYS A 234 1.30 0.66 31.52
N ASP A 235 1.42 -0.67 31.53
CA ASP A 235 2.25 -1.44 30.58
C ASP A 235 2.05 -1.07 29.10
N TYR A 236 0.81 -0.84 28.66
CA TYR A 236 0.54 -0.47 27.27
C TYR A 236 0.99 0.96 26.93
N GLN A 237 1.09 1.84 27.93
CA GLN A 237 1.61 3.20 27.76
C GLN A 237 3.13 3.16 27.65
N ILE A 238 3.80 2.35 28.46
CA ILE A 238 5.24 2.04 28.35
C ILE A 238 5.55 1.43 26.97
N ALA A 239 4.73 0.48 26.53
CA ALA A 239 4.91 -0.22 25.25
C ALA A 239 4.82 0.71 24.03
N ARG A 240 4.25 1.91 24.17
CA ARG A 240 4.09 2.90 23.10
C ARG A 240 4.48 4.32 23.54
N ALA A 241 5.35 4.46 24.54
CA ALA A 241 5.80 5.72 25.08
C ALA A 241 6.32 6.64 23.96
N GLY A 242 5.69 7.80 23.80
CA GLY A 242 5.99 8.76 22.74
C GLY A 242 5.55 8.37 21.34
N ASN A 243 4.78 7.28 21.16
CA ASN A 243 4.32 6.79 19.86
C ASN A 243 5.46 6.67 18.82
N PRO A 244 6.48 5.83 19.07
CA PRO A 244 7.74 5.90 18.36
C PRO A 244 7.62 5.56 16.87
N CYS A 245 8.53 6.11 16.07
CA CYS A 245 8.76 5.74 14.68
C CYS A 245 10.25 5.88 14.37
N ASN A 246 11.07 4.90 14.74
CA ASN A 246 12.51 4.93 14.46
C ASN A 246 13.13 3.53 14.44
N LYS A 247 14.32 3.38 13.84
CA LYS A 247 14.97 2.07 13.67
C LYS A 247 15.48 1.46 14.97
N LYS A 248 15.78 2.29 15.98
CA LYS A 248 16.45 1.87 17.21
C LYS A 248 15.48 1.32 18.26
N SER A 249 14.27 1.86 18.33
CA SER A 249 13.26 1.57 19.35
C SER A 249 13.02 0.06 19.56
N SER A 250 13.01 -0.33 20.84
CA SER A 250 12.70 -1.67 21.33
C SER A 250 11.20 -1.85 21.61
N GLN A 251 10.43 -0.75 21.62
CA GLN A 251 9.04 -0.70 22.04
C GLN A 251 8.11 -1.46 21.09
N LYS A 252 7.08 -2.11 21.66
CA LYS A 252 6.08 -2.87 20.88
C LYS A 252 5.12 -1.99 20.07
N GLY A 253 5.03 -0.71 20.40
CA GLY A 253 4.29 0.33 19.71
C GLY A 253 5.08 1.07 18.62
N ASN A 254 6.31 0.65 18.32
CA ASN A 254 7.11 1.27 17.27
C ASN A 254 6.44 1.15 15.91
N GLY A 255 6.05 2.28 15.35
CA GLY A 255 5.26 2.41 14.14
C GLY A 255 3.99 3.27 14.29
N ILE A 256 3.50 3.47 15.52
CA ILE A 256 2.26 4.26 15.74
C ILE A 256 2.40 5.70 15.24
N GLY A 257 3.54 6.36 15.53
CA GLY A 257 3.78 7.74 15.09
C GLY A 257 4.24 7.86 13.63
N CYS A 258 4.37 6.76 12.89
CA CYS A 258 4.96 6.82 11.55
C CYS A 258 4.12 7.56 10.51
N ALA A 259 2.81 7.66 10.71
CA ALA A 259 1.94 8.48 9.87
C ALA A 259 2.38 9.95 9.83
N TRP A 260 2.93 10.48 10.94
CA TRP A 260 3.47 11.84 11.02
C TRP A 260 4.62 12.09 10.04
N TYR A 261 5.48 11.09 9.85
CA TYR A 261 6.61 11.15 8.92
C TYR A 261 6.18 10.84 7.48
N ALA A 262 5.34 9.82 7.29
CA ALA A 262 4.84 9.42 5.97
C ALA A 262 4.09 10.54 5.25
N LEU A 263 3.25 11.30 5.97
CA LEU A 263 2.49 12.41 5.39
C LEU A 263 3.38 13.57 4.93
N ARG A 264 4.41 13.89 5.72
CA ARG A 264 5.40 14.94 5.40
C ARG A 264 6.46 14.46 4.42
N ASN A 265 6.43 13.17 4.08
CA ASN A 265 7.40 12.49 3.23
C ASN A 265 8.84 12.64 3.72
N GLU A 266 9.03 12.64 5.05
CA GLU A 266 10.35 12.78 5.69
C GLU A 266 10.75 11.47 6.36
N CYS A 267 12.01 11.08 6.22
CA CYS A 267 12.51 9.93 6.95
C CYS A 267 12.75 10.24 8.44
N PRO A 268 12.35 9.37 9.39
CA PRO A 268 12.62 9.56 10.81
C PRO A 268 14.11 9.51 11.18
N ASP A 269 14.91 8.70 10.48
CA ASP A 269 16.31 8.44 10.83
C ASP A 269 17.32 9.13 9.87
N ASP A 270 16.87 9.77 8.79
CA ASP A 270 17.72 10.37 7.76
C ASP A 270 17.00 11.49 6.98
N ALA A 271 17.15 12.74 7.43
CA ALA A 271 16.46 13.90 6.84
C ALA A 271 16.73 14.12 5.33
N THR A 272 17.73 13.45 4.73
CA THR A 272 18.02 13.55 3.29
C THR A 272 17.13 12.65 2.42
N LYS A 273 16.40 11.72 3.03
CA LYS A 273 15.58 10.73 2.32
C LYS A 273 14.09 10.95 2.51
N SER A 274 13.33 10.55 1.50
CA SER A 274 11.87 10.44 1.61
C SER A 274 11.48 9.27 2.51
N TYR A 275 10.32 9.36 3.17
CA TYR A 275 9.86 8.37 4.14
C TYR A 275 9.89 6.94 3.58
N PHE A 276 9.17 6.70 2.47
CA PHE A 276 9.03 5.36 1.91
C PHE A 276 10.35 4.81 1.37
N SER A 277 11.27 5.66 0.93
CA SER A 277 12.60 5.25 0.45
C SER A 277 13.57 4.84 1.56
N CYS A 278 13.25 5.14 2.82
CA CYS A 278 14.14 4.88 3.96
C CYS A 278 13.62 3.81 4.93
N LEU A 279 12.49 3.17 4.59
CA LEU A 279 11.89 2.08 5.35
C LEU A 279 12.91 0.97 5.66
N PRO A 280 12.94 0.42 6.89
CA PRO A 280 13.88 -0.62 7.31
C PRO A 280 13.53 -2.05 6.88
#